data_AF-A0ABD7LEE0-F1
#
_entry.id   AF-A0ABD7LEE0-F1
#
_cell.length_a   1.000
_cell.length_b   1.000
_cell.length_c   1.000
_cell.angle_alpha   90.00
_cell.angle_beta   90.00
_cell.angle_gamma   90.00
#
_symmetry.space_group_name_H-M   'P 1'
#
loop_
_entity.id
_entity.type
_entity.pdbx_description
1 polymer ?
#
loop_
_entity_poly.entity_id
_entity_poly.type
_entity_poly.pdbx_seq_one_letter_code
_entity_poly.pdbx_strand_id
1 'polypeptide(L)'
;MLFGTAENVKVLRHTYANKSNATRAAKAEWEKLQRGVAEFSIVLALGRPELMTELPVTVRGYKRVIDDCKWIVARVTHTLDGNGGFTSDLDLEVKATEVPEFDTSDGA
;
A
#
# COMPACT_ATOMS: atom_id res chain seq x y z
N MET A 1 -9.34 -9.44 31.63
CA MET A 1 -10.00 -8.55 30.65
C MET A 1 -9.28 -8.75 29.33
N LEU A 2 -10.00 -9.20 28.30
CA LEU A 2 -9.44 -9.43 26.97
C LEU A 2 -9.58 -8.11 26.19
N PHE A 3 -8.47 -7.42 25.98
CA PHE A 3 -8.44 -6.22 25.14
C PHE A 3 -8.36 -6.66 23.67
N GLY A 4 -9.42 -6.33 22.92
CA GLY A 4 -9.45 -6.16 21.46
C GLY A 4 -9.23 -7.38 20.56
N THR A 5 -10.30 -8.05 20.10
CA THR A 5 -10.20 -8.93 18.90
C THR A 5 -11.48 -9.05 18.05
N ALA A 6 -12.49 -8.19 18.22
CA ALA A 6 -13.79 -8.36 17.52
C ALA A 6 -14.16 -7.25 16.53
N GLU A 7 -13.53 -6.07 16.56
CA GLU A 7 -14.07 -4.91 15.82
C GLU A 7 -13.68 -4.86 14.33
N ASN A 8 -12.71 -5.66 13.85
CA ASN A 8 -12.24 -5.60 12.46
C ASN A 8 -12.27 -6.97 11.74
N VAL A 9 -13.32 -7.77 11.92
CA VAL A 9 -13.47 -9.06 11.24
C VAL A 9 -14.14 -8.89 9.87
N LYS A 10 -13.38 -9.06 8.78
CA LYS A 10 -13.92 -9.14 7.42
C LYS A 10 -14.43 -10.56 7.12
N VAL A 11 -15.75 -10.72 7.05
CA VAL A 11 -16.39 -12.00 6.66
C VAL A 11 -16.51 -12.09 5.14
N LEU A 12 -15.99 -13.16 4.54
CA LEU A 12 -16.19 -13.45 3.12
C LEU A 12 -17.63 -13.94 2.88
N ARG A 13 -18.40 -13.25 2.03
CA ARG A 13 -19.81 -13.60 1.72
C ARG A 13 -19.99 -14.87 0.88
N HIS A 14 -18.90 -15.42 0.33
CA HIS A 14 -18.95 -16.61 -0.53
C HIS A 14 -18.75 -17.91 0.28
N THR A 15 -19.64 -18.88 0.03
CA THR A 15 -19.50 -20.25 0.53
C THR A 15 -18.50 -21.00 -0.36
N TYR A 16 -17.42 -21.52 0.22
CA TYR A 16 -16.41 -22.30 -0.51
C TYR A 16 -16.66 -23.81 -0.37
N ALA A 17 -16.41 -24.56 -1.44
CA ALA A 17 -16.69 -26.00 -1.50
C ALA A 17 -15.85 -26.86 -0.54
N ASN A 18 -14.68 -26.38 -0.10
CA ASN A 18 -13.83 -27.10 0.84
C ASN A 18 -13.01 -26.13 1.72
N LYS A 19 -12.52 -26.65 2.86
CA LYS A 19 -11.73 -25.87 3.84
C LYS A 19 -10.49 -25.23 3.22
N SER A 20 -9.80 -25.93 2.32
CA SER A 20 -8.57 -25.44 1.68
C SER A 20 -8.82 -24.18 0.85
N ASN A 21 -9.88 -24.17 0.04
CA ASN A 21 -10.27 -23.02 -0.76
C ASN A 21 -10.71 -21.84 0.10
N ALA A 22 -11.45 -22.09 1.18
CA ALA A 22 -11.86 -21.05 2.12
C ALA A 22 -10.65 -20.36 2.76
N THR A 23 -9.67 -21.14 3.22
CA THR A 23 -8.43 -20.60 3.83
C THR A 23 -7.61 -19.80 2.83
N ARG A 24 -7.45 -20.29 1.60
CA ARG A 24 -6.71 -19.56 0.55
C ARG A 24 -7.39 -18.24 0.19
N ALA A 25 -8.72 -18.24 0.08
CA ALA A 25 -9.47 -17.03 -0.20
C ALA A 25 -9.40 -16.01 0.95
N ALA A 26 -9.53 -16.47 2.20
CA ALA A 26 -9.35 -15.64 3.38
C ALA A 26 -7.95 -15.01 3.42
N LYS A 27 -6.91 -15.79 3.13
CA LYS A 27 -5.53 -15.30 3.08
C LYS A 27 -5.33 -14.26 1.96
N ALA A 28 -5.82 -14.52 0.76
CA ALA A 28 -5.68 -13.60 -0.37
C ALA A 28 -6.42 -12.27 -0.13
N GLU A 29 -7.61 -12.32 0.48
CA GLU A 29 -8.39 -11.13 0.85
C GLU A 29 -7.75 -10.36 2.01
N TRP A 30 -7.12 -11.05 2.96
CA TRP A 30 -6.32 -10.44 4.02
C TRP A 30 -5.08 -9.75 3.47
N GLU A 31 -4.35 -10.39 2.55
CA GLU A 31 -3.20 -9.78 1.86
C GLU A 31 -3.62 -8.59 0.99
N LYS A 32 -4.79 -8.65 0.34
CA LYS A 32 -5.34 -7.53 -0.42
C LYS A 32 -5.73 -6.36 0.48
N LEU A 33 -6.34 -6.63 1.64
CA LEU A 33 -6.65 -5.60 2.62
C LEU A 33 -5.37 -4.91 3.11
N GLN A 34 -4.31 -5.70 3.38
CA GLN A 34 -3.01 -5.18 3.80
C GLN A 34 -2.34 -4.27 2.76
N ARG A 35 -2.47 -4.58 1.47
CA ARG A 35 -1.96 -3.71 0.39
C ARG A 35 -2.63 -2.33 0.34
N GLY A 36 -3.89 -2.23 0.79
CA GLY A 36 -4.66 -0.97 0.80
C GLY A 36 -4.57 -0.18 2.12
N VAL A 37 -3.70 -0.55 3.06
CA VAL A 37 -3.64 0.11 4.38
C VAL A 37 -3.01 1.50 4.30
N ALA A 38 -2.18 1.77 3.29
CA ALA A 38 -1.69 3.12 3.00
C ALA A 38 -1.30 3.29 1.53
N GLU A 39 -1.78 4.40 0.96
CA GLU A 39 -1.48 4.85 -0.40
C GLU A 39 -0.72 6.18 -0.33
N PHE A 40 0.25 6.37 -1.23
CA PHE A 40 1.01 7.60 -1.34
C PHE A 40 1.19 7.97 -2.81
N SER A 41 0.78 9.17 -3.20
CA SER A 41 0.91 9.67 -4.58
C SER A 41 1.86 10.86 -4.62
N ILE A 42 2.77 10.88 -5.60
CA ILE A 42 3.77 11.94 -5.79
C ILE A 42 4.03 12.19 -7.27
N VAL A 43 4.19 13.47 -7.62
CA VAL A 43 4.60 13.90 -8.96
C VAL A 43 6.07 14.30 -8.93
N LEU A 44 6.88 13.66 -9.78
CA LEU A 44 8.27 14.03 -10.01
C LEU A 44 8.36 15.02 -11.18
N ALA A 45 8.84 16.22 -10.89
CA ALA A 45 9.07 17.27 -11.89
C ALA A 45 10.13 16.88 -12.94
N LEU A 46 11.04 15.98 -12.57
CA LEU A 46 11.95 15.33 -13.51
C LEU A 46 11.56 13.86 -13.60
N GLY A 47 11.09 13.46 -14.77
CA GLY A 47 10.69 12.09 -15.05
C GLY A 47 11.87 11.14 -14.98
N ARG A 48 11.59 9.93 -14.48
CA ARG A 48 12.59 8.89 -14.23
C ARG A 48 12.23 7.64 -15.03
N PRO A 49 12.84 7.40 -16.20
CA PRO A 49 12.43 6.32 -17.10
C PRO A 49 12.70 4.92 -16.52
N GLU A 50 13.52 4.82 -15.47
CA GLU A 50 13.80 3.57 -14.76
C GLU A 50 12.65 3.08 -13.86
N LEU A 51 11.64 3.93 -13.62
CA LEU A 51 10.52 3.57 -12.75
C LEU A 51 9.52 2.68 -13.49
N MET A 52 9.21 1.54 -12.88
CA MET A 52 8.20 0.59 -13.34
C MET A 52 7.38 0.11 -12.14
N THR A 53 6.23 -0.48 -12.44
CA THR A 53 5.36 -1.12 -11.43
C THR A 53 6.10 -2.23 -10.69
N GLU A 54 5.70 -2.49 -9.45
CA GLU A 54 6.29 -3.51 -8.55
C GLU A 54 7.73 -3.21 -8.10
N LEU A 55 8.27 -2.02 -8.40
CA LEU A 55 9.57 -1.63 -7.87
C LEU A 55 9.46 -1.18 -6.41
N PRO A 56 10.32 -1.71 -5.50
CA PRO A 56 10.44 -1.16 -4.17
C PRO A 56 11.16 0.20 -4.24
N VAL A 57 10.58 1.20 -3.57
CA VAL A 57 11.11 2.57 -3.54
C VAL A 57 11.18 3.09 -2.11
N THR A 58 12.05 4.09 -1.90
CA THR A 58 12.17 4.78 -0.62
C THR A 58 11.78 6.23 -0.81
N VAL A 59 10.88 6.71 0.05
CA VAL A 59 10.47 8.11 0.12
C VAL A 59 11.28 8.77 1.24
N ARG A 60 11.72 10.02 1.04
CA ARG A 60 12.48 10.78 2.04
C ARG A 60 12.04 12.23 2.08
N GLY A 61 12.09 12.83 3.27
CA GLY A 61 11.76 14.24 3.49
C GLY A 61 10.33 14.48 3.93
N TYR A 62 9.59 13.43 4.28
CA TYR A 62 8.24 13.51 4.83
C TYR A 62 8.24 13.18 6.33
N LYS A 63 7.05 13.07 6.93
CA LYS A 63 6.92 12.63 8.33
C LYS A 63 7.55 11.24 8.47
N ARG A 64 8.14 10.95 9.64
CA ARG A 64 8.81 9.66 9.91
C ARG A 64 7.95 8.45 9.56
N VAL A 65 6.66 8.49 9.86
CA VAL A 65 5.72 7.41 9.51
C VAL A 65 5.65 7.11 8.01
N ILE A 66 5.91 8.10 7.14
CA ILE A 66 5.94 7.93 5.67
C ILE A 66 7.33 7.47 5.22
N ASP A 67 8.38 8.09 5.75
CA ASP A 67 9.77 7.81 5.36
C ASP A 67 10.22 6.39 5.81
N ASP A 68 9.72 5.90 6.94
CA ASP A 68 10.05 4.58 7.49
C ASP A 68 9.23 3.44 6.84
N CYS A 69 8.19 3.78 6.05
CA CYS A 69 7.40 2.78 5.32
C CYS A 69 8.14 2.22 4.11
N LYS A 70 7.97 0.92 3.86
CA LYS A 70 8.43 0.28 2.62
C LYS A 70 7.38 0.40 1.54
N TRP A 71 7.66 1.25 0.57
CA TRP A 71 6.79 1.54 -0.57
C TRP A 71 7.08 0.63 -1.76
N ILE A 72 6.03 0.23 -2.46
CA ILE A 72 6.07 -0.43 -3.77
C ILE A 72 5.31 0.45 -4.75
N VAL A 73 5.85 0.61 -5.95
CA VAL A 73 5.19 1.34 -7.03
C VAL A 73 3.99 0.54 -7.56
N ALA A 74 2.78 1.00 -7.29
CA ALA A 74 1.55 0.43 -7.83
C ALA A 74 1.30 0.91 -9.27
N ARG A 75 1.65 2.17 -9.57
CA ARG A 75 1.43 2.77 -10.90
C ARG A 75 2.50 3.82 -11.18
N VAL A 76 2.94 3.86 -12.44
CA VAL A 76 3.76 4.95 -12.98
C VAL A 76 3.07 5.51 -14.21
N THR A 77 2.91 6.83 -14.26
CA THR A 77 2.49 7.54 -15.47
C THR A 77 3.60 8.48 -15.89
N HIS A 78 4.19 8.21 -17.05
CA HIS A 78 5.18 9.09 -17.65
C HIS A 78 4.49 10.04 -18.62
N THR A 79 4.69 11.33 -18.42
CA THR A 79 4.19 12.36 -19.34
C THR A 79 5.38 13.04 -19.99
N LEU A 80 5.30 13.23 -21.32
CA LEU A 80 6.24 14.03 -22.08
C LEU A 80 5.46 15.12 -22.79
N ASP A 81 5.73 16.38 -22.43
CA ASP A 81 5.10 17.53 -23.06
C ASP A 81 6.16 18.56 -23.52
N GLY A 82 5.75 19.52 -24.34
CA GLY A 82 6.63 20.54 -24.90
C GLY A 82 6.92 21.74 -23.98
N ASN A 83 6.31 21.83 -22.79
CA ASN A 83 6.31 23.05 -21.97
C ASN A 83 6.72 22.82 -20.50
N GLY A 84 6.40 21.66 -19.95
CA GLY A 84 6.79 21.06 -18.67
C GLY A 84 7.79 19.89 -18.78
N GLY A 85 8.13 19.42 -19.98
CA GLY A 85 9.20 18.46 -20.21
C GLY A 85 8.80 17.01 -19.91
N PHE A 86 9.73 16.20 -19.39
CA PHE A 86 9.48 14.82 -19.00
C PHE A 86 9.17 14.74 -17.50
N THR A 87 7.99 14.25 -17.14
CA THR A 87 7.53 14.10 -15.75
C THR A 87 7.10 12.66 -15.45
N SER A 88 7.07 12.29 -14.17
CA SER A 88 6.63 10.98 -13.71
C SER A 88 5.69 11.11 -12.52
N ASP A 89 4.45 10.69 -12.69
CA ASP A 89 3.47 10.56 -11.63
C ASP A 89 3.53 9.14 -11.06
N LEU A 90 3.63 9.02 -9.74
CA LEU A 90 3.81 7.75 -9.04
C LEU A 90 2.72 7.54 -8.01
N ASP A 91 2.12 6.37 -8.04
CA ASP A 91 1.27 5.88 -6.97
C ASP A 91 1.95 4.70 -6.29
N LEU A 92 2.11 4.82 -4.97
CA LEU A 92 2.81 3.87 -4.13
C LEU A 92 1.85 3.23 -3.13
N GLU A 93 2.06 1.95 -2.88
CA GLU A 93 1.39 1.18 -1.83
C GLU A 93 2.39 0.63 -0.83
N VAL A 94 1.95 0.37 0.40
CA VAL A 94 2.80 -0.28 1.39
C VAL A 94 3.01 -1.74 1.03
N LYS A 95 4.26 -2.19 1.13
CA LYS A 95 4.62 -3.59 0.95
C LYS A 95 3.86 -4.44 1.97
N ALA A 96 3.00 -5.33 1.49
CA ALA A 96 2.09 -6.17 2.29
C ALA A 96 2.72 -7.03 3.41
N THR A 97 4.05 -7.09 3.52
CA THR A 97 4.75 -7.79 4.60
C THR A 97 5.00 -6.91 5.82
N GLU A 98 4.89 -5.59 5.69
CA GLU A 98 5.20 -4.63 6.74
C GLU A 98 4.05 -3.62 6.87
N VAL A 99 3.05 -3.99 7.65
CA VAL A 99 2.06 -3.03 8.14
C VAL A 99 2.71 -2.30 9.31
N PRO A 100 2.88 -0.97 9.26
CA PRO A 100 3.15 -0.20 10.46
C PRO A 100 1.96 -0.41 11.41
N GLU A 101 2.19 -0.94 12.61
CA GLU A 101 1.20 -0.81 13.67
C GLU A 101 0.96 0.69 13.85
N PHE A 102 -0.21 1.17 13.43
CA PHE A 102 -0.66 2.51 13.78
C PHE A 102 -0.88 2.52 15.29
N ASP A 103 0.10 3.05 16.01
CA ASP A 103 -0.02 3.26 17.45
C ASP A 103 -1.20 4.20 17.68
N THR A 104 -2.30 3.65 18.19
CA THR A 104 -3.49 4.41 18.57
C THR A 104 -3.27 5.02 19.97
N SER A 105 -2.08 5.58 20.20
CA SER A 105 -1.77 6.35 21.38
C SER A 105 -1.47 7.81 20.99
N ASP A 106 -2.48 8.49 20.48
CA ASP A 106 -2.54 9.95 20.57
C ASP A 106 -4.00 10.41 20.52
N GLY A 107 -4.52 10.83 21.67
CA GLY A 107 -5.85 11.42 21.81
C GLY A 107 -6.52 11.02 23.13
N ALA A 108 -6.37 11.89 24.12
CA ALA A 108 -6.89 11.82 25.49
C ALA A 108 -8.41 11.59 25.62
#